data_AF-A0A816MEI8-F1
#
_entry.id   AF-A0A816MEI8-F1
#
_cell.length_a   1.000
_cell.length_b   1.000
_cell.length_c   1.000
_cell.angle_alpha   90.00
_cell.angle_beta   90.00
_cell.angle_gamma   90.00
#
_symmetry.space_group_name_H-M   'P 1'
#
loop_
_entity.id
_entity.type
_entity.pdbx_description
1 polymer ?
#
loop_
_entity_poly.entity_id
_entity_poly.type
_entity_poly.pdbx_seq_one_letter_code
_entity_poly.pdbx_strand_id
1 'polypeptide(L)'
;MANQTEIQNVNMNDGKNRENLTLIWFDSNTRLCKDTEKIIRQLRLVNDYVILCSDREECIRRVQLINKETVFLITSGAKSSQILPRISSFHQVDSVFIFNKEKIPCEDVLTEYSNVIGVYLNLEDLCKSIKEQIDLVDKQIQTFSFF
;
A
#
# COMPACT_ATOMS: atom_id res chain seq x y z
N MET A 1 12.97 -35.85 -26.79
CA MET A 1 12.06 -35.66 -25.64
C MET A 1 12.35 -34.26 -25.10
N ALA A 2 11.45 -33.31 -25.37
CA ALA A 2 11.73 -31.89 -25.25
C ALA A 2 11.22 -31.29 -23.93
N ASN A 3 12.10 -30.47 -23.34
CA ASN A 3 11.92 -29.32 -22.47
C ASN A 3 11.16 -29.44 -21.14
N GLN A 4 11.98 -29.46 -20.07
CA GLN A 4 11.78 -28.64 -18.88
C GLN A 4 11.67 -27.16 -19.28
N THR A 5 10.60 -26.48 -18.87
CA THR A 5 10.49 -25.02 -18.98
C THR A 5 10.26 -24.46 -17.57
N GLU A 6 11.36 -24.02 -16.98
CA GLU A 6 11.51 -22.73 -16.27
C GLU A 6 10.24 -22.17 -15.62
N ILE A 7 10.06 -22.52 -14.35
CA ILE A 7 9.32 -21.66 -13.42
C ILE A 7 10.22 -20.45 -13.17
N GLN A 8 9.92 -19.33 -13.82
CA GLN A 8 10.64 -18.08 -13.62
C GLN A 8 10.47 -17.62 -12.18
N ASN A 9 11.60 -17.61 -11.47
CA ASN A 9 11.83 -17.00 -10.18
C ASN A 9 11.35 -15.54 -10.19
N VAL A 10 10.15 -15.29 -9.67
CA VAL A 10 9.83 -13.96 -9.14
C VAL A 10 10.63 -13.85 -7.85
N ASN A 11 11.67 -13.00 -7.89
CA ASN A 11 12.52 -12.63 -6.76
C ASN A 11 11.70 -12.50 -5.47
N MET A 12 11.70 -13.56 -4.66
CA MET A 12 11.39 -13.45 -3.24
C MET A 12 12.63 -12.78 -2.67
N ASN A 13 12.57 -11.46 -2.51
CA ASN A 13 13.49 -10.77 -1.62
C ASN A 13 13.43 -11.53 -0.29
N ASP A 14 14.58 -11.87 0.27
CA ASP A 14 14.76 -12.54 1.57
C ASP A 14 14.36 -11.56 2.71
N GLY A 15 13.14 -11.03 2.58
CA GLY A 15 12.82 -9.60 2.59
C GLY A 15 12.43 -9.09 3.96
N LYS A 16 13.42 -8.99 4.83
CA LYS A 16 13.28 -8.21 6.06
C LYS A 16 13.15 -6.74 5.68
N ASN A 17 12.04 -6.10 6.05
CA ASN A 17 11.91 -4.66 5.90
C ASN A 17 13.02 -3.98 6.72
N ARG A 18 13.76 -3.08 6.08
CA ARG A 18 14.80 -2.25 6.73
C ARG A 18 14.30 -0.82 6.96
N GLU A 19 13.11 -0.51 6.47
CA GLU A 19 12.41 0.74 6.63
C GLU A 19 11.54 0.70 7.89
N ASN A 20 11.27 1.87 8.46
CA ASN A 20 10.27 2.01 9.53
C ASN A 20 8.83 1.92 8.99
N LEU A 21 8.67 1.74 7.67
CA LEU A 21 7.42 1.84 6.95
C LEU A 21 7.24 0.68 5.97
N THR A 22 6.06 0.07 6.00
CA THR A 22 5.62 -0.91 4.99
C THR A 22 4.52 -0.29 4.12
N LEU A 23 4.75 -0.31 2.80
CA LEU A 23 3.72 0.08 1.82
C LEU A 23 2.98 -1.17 1.34
N ILE A 24 1.66 -1.20 1.50
CA ILE A 24 0.79 -2.30 1.07
C ILE A 24 -0.09 -1.84 -0.08
N TRP A 25 -0.11 -2.61 -1.17
CA TRP A 25 -1.05 -2.46 -2.26
C TRP A 25 -2.12 -3.54 -2.17
N PHE A 26 -3.36 -3.14 -1.86
CA PHE A 26 -4.53 -4.01 -1.84
C PHE A 26 -5.42 -3.81 -3.07
N ASP A 27 -5.38 -4.78 -3.98
CA ASP A 27 -6.27 -4.83 -5.14
C ASP A 27 -6.59 -6.28 -5.50
N SER A 28 -7.87 -6.65 -5.56
CA SER A 28 -8.26 -8.01 -5.93
C SER A 28 -7.97 -8.36 -7.39
N ASN A 29 -7.68 -7.37 -8.24
CA ASN A 29 -7.33 -7.58 -9.65
C ASN A 29 -5.81 -7.66 -9.88
N THR A 30 -5.04 -8.20 -8.93
CA THR A 30 -3.60 -8.46 -9.09
C THR A 30 -3.27 -9.53 -10.13
N ARG A 31 -4.15 -9.85 -11.10
CA ARG A 31 -3.65 -10.43 -12.34
C ARG A 31 -2.65 -9.42 -12.87
N LEU A 32 -1.36 -9.71 -12.75
CA LEU A 32 -0.27 -8.84 -13.17
C LEU A 32 -0.45 -8.52 -14.65
N CYS A 33 -1.23 -7.49 -14.94
CA CYS A 33 -1.24 -6.85 -16.23
C CYS A 33 -0.05 -5.89 -16.23
N LYS A 34 0.43 -5.56 -17.43
CA LYS A 34 1.59 -4.66 -17.61
C LYS A 34 1.44 -3.35 -16.84
N ASP A 35 0.21 -2.89 -16.64
CA ASP A 35 -0.08 -1.68 -15.88
C ASP A 35 0.18 -1.84 -14.38
N THR A 36 -0.23 -2.96 -13.78
CA THR A 36 0.04 -3.23 -12.36
C THR A 36 1.55 -3.35 -12.13
N GLU A 37 2.28 -4.04 -13.00
CA GLU A 37 3.74 -4.08 -12.93
C GLU A 37 4.38 -2.68 -12.99
N LYS A 38 3.91 -1.83 -13.89
CA LYS A 38 4.39 -0.45 -14.01
C LYS A 38 4.11 0.35 -12.74
N ILE A 39 2.92 0.21 -12.16
CA ILE A 39 2.54 0.87 -10.91
C ILE A 39 3.45 0.41 -9.77
N ILE A 40 3.62 -0.90 -9.59
CA ILE A 40 4.47 -1.44 -8.51
C ILE A 40 5.93 -1.02 -8.68
N ARG A 41 6.46 -0.96 -9.91
CA ARG A 41 7.81 -0.44 -10.18
C ARG A 41 7.94 1.01 -9.74
N GLN A 42 6.95 1.86 -10.01
CA GLN A 42 6.98 3.26 -9.59
C GLN A 42 6.85 3.42 -8.07
N LEU A 43 6.00 2.62 -7.44
CA LEU A 43 5.88 2.61 -5.97
C LEU A 43 7.18 2.16 -5.30
N ARG A 44 7.91 1.21 -5.90
CA ARG A 44 9.23 0.81 -5.41
C ARG A 44 10.29 1.89 -5.54
N LEU A 45 10.13 2.86 -6.44
CA LEU A 45 10.99 4.06 -6.46
C LEU A 45 10.66 5.04 -5.32
N VAL A 46 9.52 4.85 -4.65
CA VAL A 46 9.09 5.65 -3.49
C VAL A 46 9.46 4.94 -2.19
N ASN A 47 9.14 3.65 -2.08
CA ASN A 47 9.47 2.80 -0.94
C ASN A 47 9.88 1.42 -1.46
N ASP A 48 11.11 1.00 -1.21
CA ASP A 48 11.65 -0.27 -1.74
C ASP A 48 10.84 -1.49 -1.28
N TYR A 49 10.18 -1.40 -0.13
CA TYR A 49 9.37 -2.46 0.45
C TYR A 49 7.86 -2.30 0.17
N VAL A 50 7.40 -2.96 -0.91
CA VAL A 50 5.98 -2.98 -1.31
C VAL A 50 5.42 -4.39 -1.22
N ILE A 51 4.40 -4.57 -0.37
CA ILE A 51 3.64 -5.81 -0.23
C ILE A 51 2.41 -5.75 -1.14
N LEU A 52 2.15 -6.83 -1.88
CA LEU A 52 0.94 -6.97 -2.69
C LEU A 52 -0.05 -7.89 -1.97
N CYS A 53 -1.30 -7.45 -1.89
CA CYS A 53 -2.42 -8.20 -1.32
C CYS A 53 -3.58 -8.22 -2.30
N SER A 54 -4.11 -9.41 -2.57
CA SER A 54 -5.24 -9.60 -3.49
C SER A 54 -6.51 -10.04 -2.76
N ASP A 55 -6.32 -10.79 -1.69
CA ASP A 55 -7.38 -11.24 -0.81
C ASP A 55 -7.55 -10.31 0.39
N ARG A 56 -8.81 -10.06 0.76
CA ARG A 56 -9.16 -9.15 1.84
C ARG A 56 -8.66 -9.65 3.20
N GLU A 57 -8.94 -10.91 3.52
CA GLU A 57 -8.59 -11.49 4.82
C GLU A 57 -7.08 -11.66 4.95
N GLU A 58 -6.41 -12.05 3.86
CA GLU A 58 -4.96 -12.06 3.81
C GLU A 58 -4.37 -10.67 4.06
N CYS A 59 -4.92 -9.64 3.41
CA CYS A 59 -4.45 -8.26 3.59
C CYS A 59 -4.58 -7.82 5.05
N ILE A 60 -5.76 -8.03 5.65
CA ILE A 60 -6.02 -7.70 7.05
C ILE A 60 -5.04 -8.44 7.97
N ARG A 61 -4.87 -9.74 7.76
CA ARG A 61 -3.94 -10.56 8.57
C ARG A 61 -2.50 -10.07 8.43
N ARG A 62 -2.06 -9.70 7.22
CA ARG A 62 -0.71 -9.15 6.99
C ARG A 62 -0.51 -7.84 7.74
N VAL A 63 -1.47 -6.91 7.64
CA VAL A 63 -1.43 -5.65 8.40
C VAL A 63 -1.32 -5.92 9.90
N GLN A 64 -2.12 -6.85 10.43
CA GLN A 64 -2.08 -7.22 11.85
C GLN A 64 -0.74 -7.80 12.32
N LEU A 65 -0.03 -8.50 11.44
CA LEU A 65 1.28 -9.08 11.76
C LEU A 65 2.42 -8.06 11.73
N ILE A 66 2.22 -6.90 11.10
CA ILE A 66 3.17 -5.79 11.11
C ILE A 66 2.98 -5.02 12.42
N ASN A 67 3.92 -5.19 13.35
CA ASN A 67 3.82 -4.65 14.71
C ASN A 67 4.95 -3.71 15.11
N LYS A 68 5.94 -3.49 14.23
CA LYS A 68 7.11 -2.64 14.48
C LYS A 68 7.25 -1.48 13.50
N GLU A 69 6.40 -1.45 12.48
CA GLU A 69 6.52 -0.54 11.35
C GLU A 69 5.17 0.15 11.15
N THR A 70 5.23 1.36 10.62
CA THR A 70 4.07 2.10 10.15
C THR A 70 3.59 1.50 8.83
N VAL A 71 2.29 1.30 8.70
CA VAL A 71 1.67 0.74 7.49
C VAL A 71 1.00 1.85 6.71
N PHE A 72 1.39 1.99 5.45
CA PHE A 72 0.67 2.77 4.46
C PHE A 72 -0.09 1.81 3.55
N LEU A 73 -1.40 2.01 3.41
CA LEU A 73 -2.22 1.17 2.54
C LEU A 73 -2.66 1.94 1.30
N ILE A 74 -2.49 1.32 0.13
CA ILE A 74 -3.10 1.75 -1.11
C ILE A 74 -4.21 0.77 -1.46
N THR A 75 -5.40 1.28 -1.80
CA THR A 75 -6.50 0.46 -2.31
C THR A 75 -7.27 1.18 -3.40
N SER A 76 -8.18 0.50 -4.09
CA SER A 76 -9.10 1.14 -5.04
C SER A 76 -10.40 1.55 -4.34
N GLY A 77 -11.10 2.55 -4.88
CA GLY A 77 -12.38 3.00 -4.36
C GLY A 77 -13.45 1.91 -4.41
N ALA A 78 -13.37 0.98 -5.37
CA ALA A 78 -14.26 -0.18 -5.42
C ALA A 78 -14.03 -1.19 -4.27
N LYS A 79 -12.89 -1.12 -3.59
CA LYS A 79 -12.47 -2.05 -2.54
C LYS A 79 -12.34 -1.40 -1.16
N SER A 80 -12.25 -0.08 -1.11
CA SER A 80 -12.11 0.69 0.13
C SER A 80 -13.20 0.34 1.14
N SER A 81 -14.47 0.29 0.72
CA SER A 81 -15.61 -0.06 1.59
C SER A 81 -15.51 -1.46 2.21
N GLN A 82 -14.73 -2.37 1.62
CA GLN A 82 -14.57 -3.74 2.12
C GLN A 82 -13.45 -3.86 3.16
N ILE A 83 -12.42 -3.00 3.07
CA ILE A 83 -11.23 -3.11 3.91
C ILE A 83 -11.15 -2.02 4.98
N LEU A 84 -11.56 -0.78 4.67
CA LEU A 84 -11.50 0.37 5.56
C LEU A 84 -12.17 0.14 6.92
N PRO A 85 -13.40 -0.42 7.01
CA PRO A 85 -14.05 -0.62 8.30
C PRO A 85 -13.24 -1.50 9.27
N ARG A 86 -12.39 -2.38 8.74
CA ARG A 86 -11.60 -3.29 9.56
C ARG A 86 -10.26 -2.67 9.95
N ILE A 87 -9.55 -2.10 8.98
CA ILE A 87 -8.18 -1.62 9.19
C ILE A 87 -8.11 -0.26 9.87
N SER A 88 -9.17 0.55 9.82
CA SER A 88 -9.19 1.88 10.43
C SER A 88 -8.98 1.85 11.95
N SER A 89 -9.28 0.70 12.57
CA SER A 89 -9.04 0.43 13.99
C SER A 89 -7.61 0.02 14.33
N PHE A 90 -6.75 -0.23 13.34
CA PHE A 90 -5.40 -0.74 13.56
C PHE A 90 -4.41 0.41 13.73
N HIS A 91 -3.80 0.50 14.91
CA HIS A 91 -2.87 1.56 15.26
C HIS A 91 -1.64 1.63 14.34
N GLN A 92 -1.23 0.52 13.73
CA GLN A 92 -0.12 0.52 12.77
C GLN A 92 -0.50 1.15 11.42
N VAL A 93 -1.79 1.33 11.10
CA VAL A 93 -2.22 1.92 9.82
C VAL A 93 -2.35 3.43 9.99
N ASP A 94 -1.30 4.13 9.58
CA ASP A 94 -1.22 5.58 9.66
C ASP A 94 -1.95 6.26 8.51
N SER A 95 -1.68 5.82 7.28
CA SER A 95 -2.13 6.48 6.07
C SER A 95 -2.76 5.52 5.06
N VAL A 96 -3.90 5.90 4.51
CA VAL A 96 -4.61 5.18 3.45
C VAL A 96 -4.77 6.06 2.22
N PHE A 97 -4.42 5.52 1.06
CA PHE A 97 -4.52 6.18 -0.24
C PHE A 97 -5.48 5.41 -1.13
N ILE A 98 -6.43 6.11 -1.75
CA ILE A 98 -7.37 5.49 -2.68
C ILE A 98 -6.95 5.82 -4.10
N PHE A 99 -6.64 4.81 -4.91
CA PHE A 99 -6.21 4.98 -6.29
C PHE A 99 -7.19 4.32 -7.26
N ASN A 100 -7.73 5.10 -8.18
CA ASN A 100 -8.60 4.62 -9.25
C ASN A 100 -8.15 5.21 -10.59
N LYS A 101 -8.08 4.41 -11.66
CA LYS A 101 -7.83 4.95 -13.01
C LYS A 101 -9.03 5.73 -13.58
N GLU A 102 -10.20 5.50 -13.01
CA GLU A 102 -11.46 6.11 -13.41
C GLU A 102 -12.12 6.77 -12.21
N LYS A 103 -12.95 7.78 -12.45
CA LYS A 103 -13.68 8.45 -11.38
C LYS A 103 -14.78 7.53 -10.85
N ILE A 104 -14.52 6.88 -9.72
CA ILE A 104 -15.50 6.09 -8.97
C ILE A 104 -16.02 6.96 -7.82
N PRO A 105 -17.35 7.03 -7.58
CA PRO A 105 -17.90 7.70 -6.41
C PRO A 105 -17.37 7.02 -5.15
N CYS A 106 -16.51 7.71 -4.41
CA CYS A 106 -16.04 7.30 -3.09
C CYS A 106 -15.77 8.51 -2.19
N GLU A 107 -16.45 9.63 -2.44
CA GLU A 107 -16.20 10.91 -1.77
C GLU A 107 -16.46 10.84 -0.26
N ASP A 108 -17.40 9.97 0.17
CA ASP A 108 -17.75 9.78 1.59
C ASP A 108 -16.62 9.16 2.42
N VAL A 109 -15.67 8.44 1.81
CA VAL A 109 -14.61 7.78 2.58
C VAL A 109 -13.63 8.77 3.22
N LEU A 110 -13.48 9.96 2.64
CA LEU A 110 -12.63 11.02 3.17
C LEU A 110 -13.23 11.68 4.42
N THR A 111 -14.56 11.66 4.54
CA THR A 111 -15.27 12.20 5.71
C THR A 111 -15.47 11.14 6.78
N GLU A 112 -15.56 9.87 6.39
CA GLU A 112 -15.78 8.74 7.31
C GLU A 112 -14.47 8.26 7.99
N TYR A 113 -13.34 8.29 7.28
CA TYR A 113 -12.07 7.73 7.77
C TYR A 113 -10.96 8.77 7.80
N SER A 114 -10.55 9.20 8.99
CA SER A 114 -9.55 10.26 9.18
C SER A 114 -8.14 9.88 8.71
N ASN A 115 -7.84 8.58 8.59
CA ASN A 115 -6.57 8.09 8.06
C ASN A 115 -6.56 7.95 6.53
N VAL A 116 -7.65 8.30 5.83
CA VAL A 116 -7.65 8.39 4.37
C VAL A 116 -7.10 9.75 3.96
N ILE A 117 -5.93 9.74 3.33
CA ILE A 117 -5.20 10.95 2.92
C ILE A 117 -5.79 11.57 1.66
N GLY A 118 -6.27 10.74 0.73
CA GLY A 118 -6.78 11.23 -0.54
C GLY A 118 -7.26 10.16 -1.51
N VAL A 119 -7.93 10.63 -2.56
CA VAL A 119 -8.35 9.86 -3.72
C VAL A 119 -7.58 10.37 -4.94
N TYR A 120 -6.89 9.48 -5.64
CA TYR A 120 -5.97 9.80 -6.73
C TYR A 120 -6.39 9.12 -8.03
N LEU A 121 -6.37 9.89 -9.12
CA LEU A 121 -6.72 9.41 -10.45
C LEU A 121 -5.50 9.07 -11.33
N ASN A 122 -4.32 9.53 -10.92
CA ASN A 122 -3.07 9.27 -11.61
C ASN A 122 -1.98 8.87 -10.62
N LEU A 123 -1.02 8.12 -11.13
CA LEU A 123 0.04 7.50 -10.34
C LEU A 123 1.06 8.53 -9.82
N GLU A 124 1.25 9.63 -10.54
CA GLU A 124 2.21 10.67 -10.17
C GLU A 124 1.78 11.38 -8.88
N ASP A 125 0.52 11.81 -8.82
CA ASP A 125 -0.06 12.44 -7.63
C ASP A 125 -0.10 11.48 -6.43
N LEU A 126 -0.42 10.20 -6.68
CA LEU A 126 -0.36 9.16 -5.65
C LEU A 126 1.06 9.04 -5.09
N CYS A 127 2.07 8.85 -5.96
CA CYS A 127 3.46 8.71 -5.56
C CYS A 127 3.98 9.95 -4.82
N LYS A 128 3.60 11.15 -5.28
CA LYS A 128 3.95 12.41 -4.62
C LYS A 128 3.37 12.46 -3.21
N SER A 129 2.09 12.15 -3.05
CA SER A 129 1.45 12.20 -1.74
C SER A 129 1.99 11.14 -0.78
N ILE A 130 2.32 9.95 -1.27
CA ILE A 130 3.00 8.93 -0.45
C ILE A 130 4.34 9.45 0.05
N LYS A 131 5.17 10.06 -0.81
CA LYS A 131 6.46 10.66 -0.40
C LYS A 131 6.29 11.71 0.67
N GLU A 132 5.33 12.62 0.48
CA GLU A 132 5.04 13.68 1.46
C GLU A 132 4.63 13.10 2.83
N GLN A 133 3.84 12.01 2.85
CA GLN A 133 3.48 11.35 4.10
C GLN A 133 4.64 10.59 4.74
N ILE A 134 5.50 9.94 3.95
CA ILE A 134 6.73 9.30 4.46
C ILE A 134 7.60 10.36 5.15
N ASP A 135 7.84 11.50 4.50
CA ASP A 135 8.64 12.60 5.06
C ASP A 135 8.02 13.16 6.36
N LEU A 136 6.69 13.19 6.48
CA LEU A 136 6.00 13.64 7.68
C LEU A 136 6.15 12.64 8.83
N VAL A 137 5.97 11.34 8.57
CA VAL A 137 6.14 10.28 9.57
C VAL A 137 7.60 10.23 10.06
N ASP A 138 8.57 10.31 9.15
CA ASP A 138 9.99 10.30 9.51
C ASP A 138 10.37 11.49 10.40
N LYS A 139 9.86 12.68 10.10
CA LYS A 139 10.06 13.87 10.96
C LYS A 139 9.45 13.69 12.34
N GLN A 140 8.28 13.05 12.44
CA GLN A 140 7.65 12.78 13.73
C GLN A 140 8.49 11.80 14.54
N ILE A 141 8.94 10.68 13.94
CA ILE A 141 9.80 9.69 14.60
C ILE A 141 11.09 10.34 15.11
N GLN A 142 11.75 11.15 14.28
CA GLN A 142 12.96 11.89 14.68
C GLN A 142 12.66 12.83 15.87
N THR A 143 11.59 13.61 15.79
CA THR A 143 11.19 14.53 16.88
C THR A 143 10.98 13.79 18.19
N PHE A 144 10.28 12.66 18.18
CA PHE A 144 10.05 11.86 19.39
C PHE A 144 11.31 11.18 19.92
N SER A 145 12.30 10.90 19.08
CA SER A 145 13.57 10.30 19.52
C SER A 145 14.51 11.27 20.26
N PHE A 146 14.23 12.58 20.20
CA PHE A 146 14.99 13.61 20.91
C PHE A 146 14.45 13.95 22.31
N PHE A 147 13.34 13.33 22.73
CA PHE A 147 12.74 13.47 24.07
C PHE A 147 12.86 12.17 24.85
#